data_AF-A0A211ZGS5-F1
#
_entry.id   AF-A0A211ZGS5-F1
#
_cell.length_a   1.000
_cell.length_b   1.000
_cell.length_c   1.000
_cell.angle_alpha   90.00
_cell.angle_beta   90.00
_cell.angle_gamma   90.00
#
_symmetry.space_group_name_H-M   'P 1'
#
loop_
_entity.id
_entity.type
_entity.pdbx_description
1 polymer ?
#
loop_
_entity_poly.entity_id
_entity_poly.type
_entity_poly.pdbx_seq_one_letter_code
_entity_poly.pdbx_strand_id
1 'polypeptide(L)' 'WSPAPPEPPPQVTVQGVILAGDQSVALLRRDDTGEVVSARPGDDLSGWHVERIEPGSVTLTGPDGSVDLPLFPPPPP' A
#
# COMPACT_ATOMS: atom_id res chain seq x y z
N TRP A 1 21.20 3.12 -24.50
CA TRP A 1 19.95 3.46 -23.80
C TRP A 1 20.18 3.22 -22.32
N SER A 2 19.74 4.12 -21.45
CA SER A 2 19.74 3.89 -20.00
C SER A 2 18.34 3.43 -19.59
N PRO A 3 18.21 2.51 -18.61
CA PRO A 3 16.89 2.14 -18.08
C PRO A 3 16.20 3.37 -17.47
N ALA A 4 14.87 3.40 -17.54
CA ALA A 4 14.09 4.40 -16.83
C ALA A 4 14.36 4.29 -15.31
N PRO A 5 14.37 5.41 -14.57
CA PRO A 5 14.49 5.37 -13.12
C PRO A 5 13.38 4.50 -12.50
N PRO A 6 13.66 3.78 -11.41
CA PRO A 6 12.64 3.03 -10.69
C PRO A 6 11.52 3.95 -10.19
N GLU A 7 10.29 3.45 -10.17
CA GLU A 7 9.12 4.21 -9.71
C GLU A 7 9.10 4.31 -8.18
N PRO A 8 8.93 5.51 -7.62
CA PRO A 8 8.86 5.70 -6.17
C PRO A 8 7.61 5.01 -5.59
N PRO A 9 7.58 4.72 -4.28
CA PRO A 9 6.41 4.16 -3.62
C PRO A 9 5.17 5.04 -3.82
N PRO A 10 3.97 4.45 -4.01
CA PRO A 10 2.74 5.21 -4.14
C PRO A 10 2.43 5.95 -2.83
N GLN A 11 1.98 7.20 -2.94
CA GLN A 11 1.55 8.00 -1.80
C GLN A 11 0.10 7.66 -1.45
N VAL A 12 -0.05 6.70 -0.55
CA VAL A 12 -1.35 6.23 -0.07
C VAL A 12 -1.38 6.14 1.44
N THR A 13 -2.53 6.49 2.01
CA THR A 13 -2.84 6.29 3.42
C THR A 13 -3.77 5.09 3.59
N VAL A 14 -3.41 4.15 4.45
CA VAL A 14 -4.30 3.04 4.82
C VAL A 14 -5.43 3.57 5.69
N GLN A 15 -6.68 3.40 5.24
CA GLN A 15 -7.90 3.84 5.95
C GLN A 15 -8.57 2.71 6.73
N GLY A 16 -8.35 1.46 6.31
CA GLY A 16 -8.93 0.30 6.95
C GLY A 16 -8.34 -1.00 6.42
N VAL A 17 -8.42 -2.04 7.25
CA VAL A 17 -8.09 -3.41 6.88
C VAL A 17 -9.24 -4.32 7.28
N ILE A 18 -9.61 -5.23 6.38
CA ILE A 18 -10.61 -6.27 6.61
C ILE A 18 -9.91 -7.61 6.48
N LEU A 19 -9.97 -8.42 7.53
CA LEU A 19 -9.48 -9.80 7.54
C LEU A 19 -10.66 -10.74 7.76
N ALA A 20 -10.83 -11.72 6.88
CA ALA A 20 -11.94 -12.68 6.90
C ALA A 20 -11.45 -14.07 6.50
N GLY A 21 -11.06 -14.88 7.48
CA GLY A 21 -10.40 -16.16 7.22
C GLY A 21 -9.11 -15.94 6.43
N ASP A 22 -8.98 -16.62 5.29
CA ASP A 22 -7.80 -16.50 4.40
C ASP A 22 -7.92 -15.33 3.41
N GLN A 23 -8.91 -14.45 3.57
CA GLN A 23 -9.10 -13.28 2.72
C GLN A 23 -8.71 -12.01 3.47
N SER A 24 -8.00 -11.12 2.77
CA SER A 24 -7.65 -9.80 3.26
C SER A 24 -7.91 -8.73 2.20
N VAL A 25 -8.38 -7.57 2.66
CA VAL A 25 -8.64 -6.39 1.84
C VAL A 25 -8.20 -5.16 2.63
N ALA A 26 -7.48 -4.25 1.98
CA ALA A 26 -7.16 -2.93 2.50
C ALA A 26 -7.99 -1.87 1.79
N LEU A 27 -8.39 -0.83 2.52
CA LEU A 27 -8.92 0.41 1.95
C LEU A 27 -7.79 1.43 1.94
N LEU A 28 -7.37 1.86 0.76
CA LEU A 28 -6.25 2.78 0.55
C LEU A 28 -6.80 4.08 0.01
N ARG A 29 -6.51 5.19 0.68
CA ARG A 29 -6.78 6.53 0.16
C ARG A 29 -5.54 7.02 -0.59
N ARG A 30 -5.69 7.39 -1.86
CA ARG A 30 -4.63 8.06 -2.62
C ARG A 30 -4.50 9.50 -2.14
N ASP A 31 -3.29 9.92 -1.77
CA ASP A 31 -3.08 11.23 -1.16
C ASP A 31 -3.15 12.38 -2.17
N ASP A 32 -2.95 12.09 -3.46
CA ASP A 32 -3.01 13.07 -4.56
C ASP A 32 -4.44 13.43 -4.99
N THR A 33 -5.35 12.47 -4.93
CA THR A 33 -6.71 12.54 -5.48
C THR A 33 -7.77 12.47 -4.39
N GLY A 34 -7.43 11.96 -3.20
CA GLY A 34 -8.36 11.66 -2.12
C GLY A 34 -9.26 10.46 -2.38
N GLU A 35 -9.10 9.77 -3.52
CA GLU A 35 -9.87 8.59 -3.89
C GLU A 35 -9.56 7.43 -2.95
N VAL A 36 -10.60 6.72 -2.49
CA VAL A 36 -10.45 5.48 -1.71
C VAL A 36 -10.67 4.29 -2.64
N VAL A 37 -9.63 3.46 -2.75
CA VAL A 37 -9.65 2.21 -3.51
C VAL A 37 -9.49 1.01 -2.57
N SER A 38 -10.05 -0.14 -2.95
CA SER A 38 -9.78 -1.41 -2.26
C SER A 38 -8.57 -2.10 -2.90
N ALA A 39 -7.71 -2.70 -2.09
CA ALA A 39 -6.56 -3.47 -2.56
C ALA A 39 -6.47 -4.84 -1.85
N ARG A 40 -5.94 -5.83 -2.55
CA ARG A 40 -5.73 -7.22 -2.12
C ARG A 40 -4.28 -7.65 -2.36
N PRO A 41 -3.77 -8.69 -1.68
CA PRO A 41 -2.45 -9.23 -1.99
C PRO A 41 -2.33 -9.58 -3.48
N GLY A 42 -1.27 -9.09 -4.12
CA GLY A 42 -1.01 -9.22 -5.55
C GLY A 42 -1.50 -8.07 -6.42
N ASP A 43 -2.34 -7.16 -5.92
CA ASP A 43 -2.78 -6.00 -6.70
C ASP A 43 -1.62 -5.04 -6.99
N ASP A 44 -1.60 -4.48 -8.20
CA ASP A 44 -0.67 -3.42 -8.63
C ASP A 44 -1.22 -2.02 -8.27
N LEU A 45 -0.30 -1.17 -7.81
CA LEU A 45 -0.50 0.20 -7.40
C LEU A 45 0.63 1.04 -7.98
N SER A 46 0.59 1.27 -9.30
CA SER A 46 1.59 2.08 -10.01
C SER A 46 2.99 1.48 -9.91
N GLY A 47 3.15 0.21 -10.32
CA GLY A 47 4.43 -0.50 -10.32
C GLY A 47 4.83 -1.10 -8.98
N TRP A 48 4.08 -0.80 -7.92
CA TRP A 48 4.20 -1.42 -6.60
C TRP A 48 3.09 -2.43 -6.37
N HIS A 49 3.40 -3.55 -5.74
CA HIS A 49 2.44 -4.62 -5.49
C HIS A 49 2.12 -4.70 -4.00
N VAL A 50 0.87 -5.02 -3.68
CA VAL A 50 0.50 -5.37 -2.31
C VAL A 50 1.06 -6.75 -1.99
N GLU A 51 2.08 -6.83 -1.14
CA GLU A 51 2.64 -8.11 -0.71
C GLU A 51 1.83 -8.73 0.42
N ARG A 52 1.49 -7.91 1.43
CA ARG A 52 0.81 -8.40 2.65
C ARG A 52 -0.15 -7.38 3.21
N ILE A 53 -1.24 -7.88 3.76
CA ILE A 53 -2.23 -7.10 4.50
C ILE A 53 -2.36 -7.74 5.89
N GLU A 54 -1.97 -7.00 6.91
CA GLU A 54 -1.98 -7.39 8.33
C GLU A 54 -2.97 -6.52 9.12
N PRO A 55 -3.38 -6.88 10.35
CA PRO A 55 -4.39 -6.14 11.10
C PRO A 55 -4.12 -4.63 11.26
N GLY A 56 -2.85 -4.23 11.25
CA GLY A 56 -2.43 -2.84 11.49
C GLY A 56 -1.55 -2.24 10.38
N SER A 57 -1.26 -2.96 9.30
CA SER A 57 -0.41 -2.45 8.24
C SER A 57 -0.63 -3.12 6.88
N VAL A 58 -0.14 -2.46 5.83
CA VAL A 58 -0.07 -2.98 4.47
C VAL A 58 1.37 -2.87 4.01
N THR A 59 1.95 -3.99 3.58
CA THR A 59 3.30 -4.01 2.99
C THR A 59 3.19 -3.95 1.47
N LEU A 60 3.85 -2.95 0.87
CA LEU A 60 4.01 -2.85 -0.58
C LEU A 60 5.43 -3.23 -0.98
N THR A 61 5.59 -3.94 -2.10
CA THR A 61 6.88 -4.22 -2.74
C THR A 61 6.96 -3.58 -4.11
N GLY A 62 8.12 -3.02 -4.43
CA GLY A 62 8.38 -2.40 -5.72
C GLY A 62 9.85 -2.53 -6.12
N PRO A 63 10.26 -1.87 -7.21
CA PRO A 63 11.61 -1.94 -7.74
C PRO A 63 12.70 -1.52 -6.74
N ASP A 64 12.36 -0.60 -5.84
CA ASP A 64 13.29 -0.01 -4.86
C ASP A 64 13.25 -0.67 -3.47
N GLY A 65 12.44 -1.71 -3.29
CA GLY A 65 12.34 -2.48 -2.05
C GLY A 65 10.92 -2.59 -1.52
N SER A 66 10.79 -2.64 -0.19
CA SER A 66 9.49 -2.78 0.49
C SER A 66 9.22 -1.58 1.38
N VAL A 67 7.95 -1.15 1.44
CA VAL A 67 7.48 -0.15 2.40
C VAL A 67 6.34 -0.75 3.23
N ASP A 68 6.35 -0.51 4.53
CA ASP A 68 5.26 -0.85 5.43
C ASP A 68 4.44 0.40 5.73
N LEU A 69 3.15 0.33 5.41
CA LEU A 69 2.21 1.43 5.57
C LEU A 69 1.31 1.13 6.77
N PRO A 70 1.43 1.87 7.89
CA PRO A 70 0.60 1.64 9.05
C PRO A 70 -0.83 2.14 8.84
N LEU A 71 -1.82 1.40 9.36
CA LEU A 71 -3.21 1.84 9.44
C LEU A 71 -3.37 3.08 10.33
N PHE A 72 -2.59 3.13 11.41
CA PHE A 72 -2.54 4.27 12.31
C PHE A 72 -1.12 4.84 12.29
N PRO A 73 -0.89 5.97 11.62
CA PRO A 73 0.41 6.62 11.68
C PRO A 73 0.71 7.01 13.14
N PRO A 74 1.98 6.97 13.56
CA PRO A 74 2.35 7.39 14.91
C PRO A 74 1.88 8.84 15.14
N PRO A 75 1.43 9.18 16.36
CA PRO A 75 1.04 10.54 16.68
C PRO A 75 2.21 11.51 16.42
N PRO A 76 1.92 12.78 16.03
CA PRO A 76 2.97 13.78 15.85
C PRO A 76 3.78 13.98 17.15
N PRO A 77 5.08 14.31 17.05
CA PRO A 77 5.93 14.61 18.20
C PRO A 77 5.50 15.86 18.97
#